data_AF-A0AAX4I1Q3-F1
#
_entry.id   AF-A0AAX4I1Q3-F1
#
_cell.length_a   1.000
_cell.length_b   1.000
_cell.length_c   1.000
_cell.angle_alpha   90.00
_cell.angle_beta   90.00
_cell.angle_gamma   90.00
#
_symmetry.space_group_name_H-M   'P 1'
#
loop_
_entity.id
_entity.type
_entity.pdbx_description
1 polymer ?
#
loop_
_entity_poly.entity_id
_entity_poly.type
_entity_poly.pdbx_seq_one_letter_code
_entity_poly.pdbx_strand_id
1 'polypeptide(L)' 'MAPVASDEIVFTYDKKAKEKVRKCGGSAKRKALKLGQGARVFSAVVHFNPTYGKLDGAVYVPQGQSIPDVNH' A
#
# COMPACT_ATOMS: atom_id res chain seq x y z
N MET A 1 -10.37 -19.01 26.36
CA MET A 1 -10.38 -18.60 24.94
C MET A 1 -9.37 -19.49 24.22
N ALA A 2 -9.83 -20.31 23.27
CA ALA A 2 -8.93 -21.12 22.44
C ALA A 2 -8.19 -20.21 21.45
N PRO A 3 -6.92 -20.49 21.12
CA PRO A 3 -6.24 -19.73 20.08
C PRO A 3 -6.95 -20.05 18.75
N VAL A 4 -7.47 -19.01 18.10
CA VAL A 4 -7.84 -19.13 16.68
C VAL A 4 -6.52 -19.39 15.97
N ALA A 5 -6.32 -20.62 15.52
CA ALA A 5 -5.23 -20.92 14.60
C ALA A 5 -5.46 -20.01 13.39
N SER A 6 -4.64 -18.98 13.28
CA SER A 6 -4.55 -18.19 12.06
C SER A 6 -4.04 -19.18 11.01
N ASP A 7 -4.94 -19.80 10.26
CA ASP A 7 -4.57 -20.44 9.01
C ASP A 7 -3.78 -19.36 8.26
N GLU A 8 -2.47 -19.54 8.16
CA GLU A 8 -1.64 -18.70 7.30
C GLU A 8 -2.24 -18.90 5.92
N ILE A 9 -3.05 -17.94 5.47
CA ILE A 9 -3.50 -17.90 4.10
C ILE A 9 -2.25 -17.54 3.28
N VAL A 10 -1.47 -18.56 2.95
CA VAL A 10 -0.36 -18.46 2.02
C VAL A 10 -1.00 -18.28 0.65
N PHE A 11 -1.33 -17.04 0.31
CA PHE A 11 -1.67 -16.69 -1.05
C PHE A 11 -0.45 -17.00 -1.92
N THR A 12 -0.47 -18.14 -2.62
CA THR A 12 0.47 -18.41 -3.70
C THR A 12 0.13 -17.48 -4.84
N TYR A 13 0.76 -16.30 -4.85
CA TYR A 13 0.59 -15.33 -5.92
C TYR A 13 1.16 -15.88 -7.22
N ASP A 14 0.30 -15.99 -8.22
CA ASP A 14 0.71 -16.40 -9.56
C ASP A 14 1.64 -15.37 -10.22
N LYS A 15 2.30 -15.78 -11.30
CA LYS A 15 3.22 -14.92 -12.05
C LYS A 15 2.52 -13.65 -12.56
N LYS A 16 1.24 -13.76 -12.95
CA LYS A 16 0.46 -12.64 -13.51
C LYS A 16 0.19 -11.57 -12.45
N ALA A 17 -0.16 -11.95 -11.23
CA ALA A 17 -0.37 -11.04 -10.12
C ALA A 17 0.93 -10.29 -9.76
N LYS A 18 2.05 -11.01 -9.63
CA LYS A 18 3.38 -10.41 -9.39
C LYS A 18 3.75 -9.42 -10.49
N GLU A 19 3.53 -9.79 -11.75
CA GLU A 19 3.82 -8.95 -12.90
C GLU A 19 2.92 -7.71 -12.96
N LYS A 20 1.63 -7.85 -12.62
CA LYS A 20 0.68 -6.73 -12.55
C LYS A 20 1.13 -5.71 -11.51
N VAL A 21 1.49 -6.16 -10.30
CA VAL A 21 2.00 -5.27 -9.24
C VAL A 21 3.28 -4.58 -9.68
N ARG A 22 4.24 -5.32 -10.26
CA ARG A 22 5.49 -4.75 -10.77
C ARG A 22 5.26 -3.66 -11.82
N LYS A 23 4.34 -3.88 -12.77
CA LYS A 23 4.05 -2.94 -13.86
C LYS A 23 3.20 -1.74 -13.41
N CYS A 24 2.18 -1.96 -12.59
CA CYS A 24 1.21 -0.94 -12.23
C CYS A 24 1.52 -0.22 -10.92
N GLY A 25 2.21 -0.84 -9.97
CA GLY A 25 2.45 -0.30 -8.63
C GLY A 25 3.18 1.04 -8.65
N GLY A 26 4.24 1.16 -9.47
CA GLY A 26 4.95 2.44 -9.65
C GLY A 26 4.07 3.55 -10.24
N SER A 27 3.16 3.20 -11.16
CA SER A 27 2.21 4.16 -11.75
C SER A 27 1.17 4.61 -10.72
N ALA A 28 0.62 3.67 -9.94
CA ALA A 28 -0.33 3.97 -8.87
C ALA A 28 0.27 4.91 -7.81
N LYS A 29 1.51 4.63 -7.36
CA LYS A 29 2.27 5.50 -6.44
C LYS A 29 2.41 6.92 -6.99
N ARG A 30 2.82 7.06 -8.25
CA ARG A 30 2.95 8.39 -8.89
C ARG A 30 1.62 9.13 -9.00
N LYS A 31 0.52 8.44 -9.33
CA LYS A 31 -0.82 9.06 -9.41
C LYS A 31 -1.30 9.55 -8.05
N ALA A 32 -1.11 8.74 -7.00
CA ALA A 32 -1.44 9.15 -5.64
C ALA A 32 -0.69 10.43 -5.25
N LEU A 33 0.62 10.49 -5.51
CA LEU A 33 1.43 11.68 -5.24
C LEU A 33 0.98 12.90 -6.06
N LYS A 34 0.77 12.74 -7.37
CA LYS A 34 0.32 13.83 -8.24
C LYS A 34 -1.06 14.39 -7.84
N LEU A 35 -1.99 13.51 -7.47
CA LEU A 35 -3.31 13.90 -6.96
C LEU A 35 -3.15 14.74 -5.69
N GLY A 36 -2.38 14.25 -4.72
CA GLY A 36 -2.17 14.95 -3.46
C GLY A 36 -1.51 16.32 -3.66
N GLN A 37 -0.45 16.39 -4.47
CA GLN A 37 0.24 17.65 -4.78
C GLN A 37 -0.65 18.64 -5.53
N GLY A 38 -1.40 18.17 -6.54
CA GLY A 38 -2.23 19.02 -7.39
C GLY A 38 -3.47 19.57 -6.68
N ALA A 39 -4.12 18.76 -5.84
CA ALA A 39 -5.32 19.14 -5.12
C ALA A 39 -5.06 19.62 -3.68
N ARG A 40 -3.80 19.53 -3.19
CA ARG A 40 -3.41 19.83 -1.79
C ARG A 40 -4.20 19.01 -0.75
N VAL A 41 -4.52 17.77 -1.09
CA VAL A 41 -5.26 16.84 -0.22
C VAL A 41 -4.39 15.68 0.22
N PHE A 42 -4.70 15.07 1.35
CA PHE A 42 -4.13 13.78 1.71
C PHE A 42 -4.43 12.75 0.61
N SER A 43 -3.41 11.98 0.23
CA SER A 43 -3.54 10.95 -0.79
C SER A 43 -2.56 9.83 -0.49
N ALA A 44 -3.07 8.60 -0.45
CA ALA A 44 -2.29 7.42 -0.14
C ALA A 44 -2.65 6.27 -1.07
N VAL A 45 -1.65 5.44 -1.38
CA VAL A 45 -1.86 4.11 -1.94
C VAL A 45 -0.98 3.12 -1.20
N VAL A 46 -1.58 2.03 -0.75
CA VAL A 46 -0.89 0.90 -0.10
C VAL A 46 -1.34 -0.37 -0.80
N HIS A 47 -0.40 -1.24 -1.13
CA HIS A 47 -0.68 -2.54 -1.71
C HIS A 47 0.36 -3.55 -1.22
N PHE A 48 -0.03 -4.82 -1.16
CA PHE A 48 0.94 -5.89 -0.92
C PHE A 48 1.77 -6.14 -2.18
N ASN A 49 3.09 -6.20 -2.03
CA ASN A 49 4.02 -6.56 -3.08
C ASN A 49 4.44 -8.03 -2.93
N PRO A 50 3.80 -8.96 -3.67
CA PRO A 50 4.04 -10.40 -3.54
C PRO A 50 5.39 -10.87 -4.08
N THR A 51 6.14 -10.00 -4.77
CA THR A 51 7.51 -10.31 -5.18
C THR A 51 8.47 -10.25 -3.99
N TYR A 52 8.22 -9.33 -3.06
CA TYR A 52 9.09 -9.09 -1.90
C TYR A 52 8.43 -9.43 -0.56
N GLY A 53 7.19 -9.92 -0.57
CA GLY A 53 6.47 -10.31 0.63
C GLY A 53 6.20 -9.15 1.60
N LYS A 54 6.03 -7.91 1.11
CA LYS A 54 5.90 -6.72 1.96
C LYS A 54 4.87 -5.72 1.43
N LEU A 55 4.33 -4.89 2.32
CA LEU A 55 3.55 -3.72 1.93
C LEU A 55 4.45 -2.71 1.21
N ASP A 56 3.95 -2.15 0.11
CA ASP A 56 4.56 -1.09 -0.68
C ASP A 56 3.50 -0.01 -0.95
N GLY A 57 3.93 1.23 -1.09
CA GLY A 57 3.00 2.35 -1.16
C GLY A 57 3.67 3.70 -1.31
N ALA A 58 2.83 4.72 -1.40
CA ALA A 58 3.23 6.12 -1.35
C ALA A 58 2.13 6.91 -0.67
N VAL A 59 2.54 7.92 0.09
CA VAL A 59 1.64 8.83 0.79
C VAL A 59 2.10 10.26 0.54
N TYR A 60 1.14 11.13 0.26
CA TYR A 60 1.32 12.58 0.29
C TYR A 60 0.50 13.14 1.46
N VAL A 61 1.17 13.89 2.32
CA VAL A 61 0.57 14.64 3.41
C VAL A 61 0.75 16.13 3.10
N PRO A 62 -0.33 16.92 2.99
CA PRO A 62 -0.23 18.36 2.80
C PRO A 62 0.56 19.01 3.93
N GLN A 63 1.26 20.10 3.61
CA GLN A 63 1.98 20.89 4.62
C GLN A 63 1.03 21.35 5.73
N GLY A 64 1.46 21.19 6.99
CA GLY A 64 0.65 21.53 8.16
C GLY A 64 -0.33 20.43 8.60
N GLN A 65 -0.46 19.33 7.84
CA GLN A 65 -1.17 18.13 8.29
C GLN A 65 -0.18 17.07 8.78
N SER A 66 -0.67 16.13 9.57
CA SER A 66 0.08 14.96 10.02
C SER A 66 -0.78 13.71 9.92
N ILE A 67 -0.13 12.56 9.80
CA ILE A 67 -0.81 11.27 9.95
C ILE A 67 -0.86 11.02 11.46
N PRO A 68 -2.04 10.79 12.06
CA PRO A 68 -2.14 10.51 13.48
C PRO A 68 -1.36 9.24 13.82
N ASP A 69 -0.66 9.25 14.94
CA ASP A 69 -0.08 8.02 15.49
C ASP A 69 -1.23 7.11 15.93
N VAL A 70 -1.21 5.87 15.43
CA VAL A 70 -2.24 4.85 15.70
C VAL A 70 -1.70 3.74 16.60
N ASN A 71 -0.45 3.85 17.06
CA ASN A 71 0.11 2.93 18.04
C ASN A 71 -0.36 3.36 19.44
N HIS A 72 -1.45 2.77 19.92
CA HIS A 72 -1.95 2.89 21.30
C HIS A 72 -1.75 1.57 22.05
#